data_AF-A0A7X7DU95-F1
#
_entry.id   AF-A0A7X7DU95-F1
#
_cell.length_a   1.000
_cell.length_b   1.000
_cell.length_c   1.000
_cell.angle_alpha   90.00
_cell.angle_beta   90.00
_cell.angle_gamma   90.00
#
_symmetry.space_group_name_H-M   'P 1'
#
loop_
_entity.id
_entity.type
_entity.pdbx_description
1 polymer ?
#
loop_
_entity_poly.entity_id
_entity_poly.type
_entity_poly.pdbx_seq_one_letter_code
_entity_poly.pdbx_strand_id
1 'polypeptide(L)'
;MLKMEVNPAWSMEALKAQAVISRTYALRSVLQNRGKGGYDLRDTVMSQVYRGMNAEDPKTDQAIRATKGMVLKYGGEIAFTPFHSHSGGATADVTTVWGGNMPYLKGVNEDFQTESPHSTWEASLSAAQVEDALRSAGVNVGRLQELRVEQSDPFGRPTTLRAIGTSGSKTLKSHSFRMAAGSNVIRSTLFSISSAASSSSAPIPLASLSQPKPVPPSTPPGTGVPTSLTPMSAAEERQLTDLTEQGVFNAEELMDMLLNPEKRKGYLIRALRTVRPGIPVQPQPQPVGTASGRFLFRGKGWGHGVGLSQWGAKALADQGWDFKKILSFYFPGTKLEGM
;
A
#
# COMPACT_ATOMS: atom_id res chain seq x y z
N MET A 1 -4.00 -16.19 -7.67
CA MET A 1 -4.50 -14.81 -7.58
C MET A 1 -5.72 -14.68 -6.66
N LEU A 2 -6.82 -15.42 -6.88
CA LEU A 2 -8.06 -15.20 -6.13
C LEU A 2 -8.03 -15.53 -4.63
N LYS A 3 -7.53 -16.71 -4.23
CA LYS A 3 -7.55 -17.14 -2.81
C LYS A 3 -6.76 -16.21 -1.86
N MET A 4 -5.84 -15.41 -2.39
CA MET A 4 -4.95 -14.54 -1.60
C MET A 4 -5.44 -13.09 -1.50
N GLU A 5 -6.36 -12.70 -2.39
CA GLU A 5 -6.92 -11.35 -2.48
C GLU A 5 -8.34 -11.29 -1.91
N VAL A 6 -9.06 -12.41 -1.95
CA VAL A 6 -10.45 -12.52 -1.48
C VAL A 6 -10.68 -13.87 -0.81
N ASN A 7 -11.44 -13.86 0.30
CA ASN A 7 -11.76 -15.07 1.05
C ASN A 7 -12.67 -15.98 0.19
N PRO A 8 -12.30 -17.27 -0.04
CA PRO A 8 -13.12 -18.21 -0.82
C PRO A 8 -14.55 -18.39 -0.30
N ALA A 9 -14.81 -18.10 0.97
CA ALA A 9 -16.15 -18.11 1.54
C ALA A 9 -17.10 -17.07 0.93
N TRP A 10 -16.59 -16.01 0.30
CA TRP A 10 -17.40 -14.94 -0.28
C TRP A 10 -18.31 -15.43 -1.42
N SER A 11 -19.36 -14.66 -1.72
CA SER A 11 -20.30 -14.96 -2.79
C SER A 11 -19.59 -15.24 -4.12
N MET A 12 -20.13 -16.17 -4.90
CA MET A 12 -19.61 -16.53 -6.22
C MET A 12 -19.51 -15.31 -7.14
N GLU A 13 -20.42 -14.35 -7.02
CA GLU A 13 -20.43 -13.13 -7.84
C GLU A 13 -19.26 -12.20 -7.49
N ALA A 14 -18.88 -12.09 -6.21
CA ALA A 14 -17.68 -11.35 -5.81
C ALA A 14 -16.40 -12.02 -6.33
N LEU A 15 -16.33 -13.35 -6.27
CA LEU A 15 -15.20 -14.12 -6.82
C LEU A 15 -15.11 -13.96 -8.34
N LYS A 16 -16.23 -14.00 -9.07
CA LYS A 16 -16.27 -13.74 -10.52
C LYS A 16 -15.77 -12.33 -10.85
N ALA A 17 -16.22 -11.31 -10.11
CA ALA A 17 -15.75 -9.93 -10.31
C ALA A 17 -14.23 -9.83 -10.11
N GLN A 18 -13.70 -10.40 -9.01
CA GLN A 18 -12.26 -10.43 -8.75
C GLN A 18 -11.48 -11.18 -9.84
N ALA A 19 -12.02 -12.29 -10.37
CA ALA A 19 -11.39 -13.06 -11.43
C ALA A 19 -11.23 -12.24 -12.72
N VAL A 20 -12.28 -11.51 -13.12
CA VAL A 20 -12.26 -10.66 -14.32
C VAL A 20 -11.27 -9.52 -14.18
N ILE A 21 -11.30 -8.76 -13.07
CA ILE A 21 -10.37 -7.62 -12.90
C ILE A 21 -8.92 -8.07 -12.76
N SER A 22 -8.68 -9.21 -12.09
CA SER A 22 -7.32 -9.74 -11.95
C SER A 22 -6.75 -10.15 -13.30
N ARG A 23 -7.57 -10.82 -14.13
CA ARG A 23 -7.20 -11.19 -15.51
C ARG A 23 -6.97 -9.97 -16.38
N THR A 24 -7.87 -8.99 -16.31
CA THR A 24 -7.79 -7.75 -17.10
C THR A 24 -6.51 -6.97 -16.75
N TYR A 25 -6.22 -6.80 -15.46
CA TYR A 25 -5.02 -6.14 -14.97
C TYR A 25 -3.75 -6.87 -15.44
N ALA A 26 -3.71 -8.19 -15.25
CA ALA A 26 -2.57 -9.01 -15.64
C ALA A 26 -2.31 -8.90 -17.14
N LEU A 27 -3.34 -9.10 -17.97
CA LEU A 27 -3.23 -9.02 -19.43
C LEU A 27 -2.77 -7.62 -19.89
N ARG A 28 -3.31 -6.55 -19.32
CA ARG A 28 -2.87 -5.19 -19.63
C ARG A 28 -1.39 -5.00 -19.32
N SER A 29 -0.93 -5.49 -18.17
CA SER A 29 0.47 -5.42 -17.78
C SER A 29 1.37 -6.14 -18.78
N VAL A 30 1.01 -7.37 -19.17
CA VAL A 30 1.73 -8.13 -20.22
C VAL A 30 1.80 -7.34 -21.53
N LEU A 31 0.65 -6.85 -22.00
CA LEU A 31 0.53 -6.12 -23.27
C LEU A 31 1.27 -4.78 -23.28
N GLN A 32 1.41 -4.12 -22.12
CA GLN A 32 2.19 -2.89 -21.98
C GLN A 32 3.70 -3.17 -21.88
N ASN A 33 4.07 -4.33 -21.32
CA ASN A 33 5.47 -4.69 -21.12
C ASN A 33 6.11 -5.34 -22.37
N ARG A 34 5.36 -5.98 -23.28
CA ARG A 34 5.82 -6.58 -24.58
C ARG A 34 7.30 -7.04 -24.62
N GLY A 35 7.75 -7.81 -23.62
CA GLY A 35 9.12 -8.33 -23.57
C GLY A 35 10.23 -7.33 -23.25
N LYS A 36 9.93 -6.07 -22.90
CA LYS A 36 10.90 -5.15 -22.27
C LYS A 36 11.18 -5.61 -20.84
N GLY A 37 12.16 -6.52 -20.70
CA GLY A 37 12.68 -6.97 -19.40
C GLY A 37 12.52 -8.47 -19.09
N GLY A 38 11.97 -9.28 -20.00
CA GLY A 38 11.91 -10.75 -19.82
C GLY A 38 10.89 -11.27 -18.81
N TYR A 39 9.93 -10.45 -18.37
CA TYR A 39 8.84 -10.83 -17.47
C TYR A 39 7.50 -10.20 -17.91
N ASP A 40 6.40 -10.92 -17.68
CA ASP A 40 5.05 -10.53 -18.12
C ASP A 40 4.26 -9.78 -17.02
N LEU A 41 4.57 -10.03 -15.75
CA LEU A 41 3.91 -9.44 -14.57
C LEU A 41 4.95 -8.91 -13.57
N ARG A 42 4.66 -7.78 -12.91
CA ARG A 42 5.44 -7.27 -11.78
C ARG A 42 4.69 -7.54 -10.48
N ASP A 43 5.35 -8.20 -9.53
CA ASP A 43 4.90 -8.28 -8.14
C ASP A 43 5.12 -6.89 -7.51
N THR A 44 4.05 -6.10 -7.43
CA THR A 44 4.11 -4.76 -6.85
C THR A 44 3.05 -4.61 -5.77
N VAL A 45 3.25 -3.64 -4.87
CA VAL A 45 2.26 -3.22 -3.86
C VAL A 45 0.96 -2.66 -4.49
N MET A 46 0.86 -2.62 -5.82
CA MET A 46 -0.35 -2.27 -6.58
C MET A 46 -1.17 -3.47 -7.08
N SER A 47 -0.63 -4.70 -6.97
CA SER A 47 -1.33 -6.00 -6.98
C SER A 47 -0.28 -7.12 -7.01
N GLN A 48 -0.60 -8.25 -6.38
CA GLN A 48 -0.02 -9.60 -6.55
C GLN A 48 0.75 -10.15 -5.35
N VAL A 49 0.03 -10.83 -4.43
CA VAL A 49 0.63 -12.01 -3.78
C VAL A 49 0.34 -13.23 -4.67
N TYR A 50 1.28 -13.61 -5.54
CA TYR A 50 1.26 -14.87 -6.29
C TYR A 50 2.28 -15.85 -5.69
N ARG A 51 1.82 -16.86 -4.93
CA ARG A 51 2.67 -17.89 -4.29
C ARG A 51 2.63 -19.28 -4.95
N GLY A 52 2.34 -19.38 -6.26
CA GLY A 52 2.43 -20.66 -7.00
C GLY A 52 1.34 -21.70 -6.70
N MET A 53 1.46 -22.88 -7.32
CA MET A 53 0.41 -23.89 -7.59
C MET A 53 -0.26 -24.60 -6.39
N ASN A 54 0.08 -24.28 -5.14
CA ASN A 54 -0.49 -24.95 -3.95
C ASN A 54 -1.68 -24.20 -3.31
N ALA A 55 -2.31 -23.28 -4.05
CA ALA A 55 -3.39 -22.43 -3.54
C ALA A 55 -4.68 -22.51 -4.38
N GLU A 56 -4.98 -23.68 -4.94
CA GLU A 56 -6.25 -23.93 -5.62
C GLU A 56 -7.39 -24.07 -4.58
N ASP A 57 -8.55 -23.51 -4.91
CA ASP A 57 -9.78 -23.66 -4.14
C ASP A 57 -10.91 -23.92 -5.13
N PRO A 58 -11.65 -25.03 -5.02
CA PRO A 58 -12.63 -25.43 -6.03
C PRO A 58 -13.65 -24.33 -6.36
N LYS A 59 -14.02 -23.50 -5.38
CA LYS A 59 -14.97 -22.40 -5.57
C LYS A 59 -14.33 -21.24 -6.33
N THR A 60 -13.08 -20.90 -6.04
CA THR A 60 -12.34 -19.90 -6.83
C THR A 60 -12.08 -20.40 -8.25
N ASP A 61 -11.81 -21.69 -8.44
CA ASP A 61 -11.62 -22.27 -9.77
C ASP A 61 -12.92 -22.27 -10.57
N GLN A 62 -14.06 -22.51 -9.91
CA GLN A 62 -15.37 -22.37 -10.53
C GLN A 62 -15.61 -20.93 -11.00
N ALA A 63 -15.27 -19.92 -10.20
CA ALA A 63 -15.36 -18.52 -10.62
C ALA A 63 -14.45 -18.19 -11.81
N ILE A 64 -13.23 -18.72 -11.81
CA ILE A 64 -12.26 -18.57 -12.92
C ILE A 64 -12.81 -19.20 -14.20
N ARG A 65 -13.33 -20.43 -14.12
CA ARG A 65 -13.93 -21.15 -15.26
C ARG A 65 -15.18 -20.44 -15.77
N ALA A 66 -16.06 -19.99 -14.88
CA ALA A 66 -17.29 -19.28 -15.24
C ALA A 66 -17.03 -17.92 -15.92
N THR A 67 -15.87 -17.33 -15.69
CA THR A 67 -15.44 -16.04 -16.29
C THR A 67 -14.32 -16.23 -17.31
N LYS A 68 -14.16 -17.45 -17.85
CA LYS A 68 -13.07 -17.78 -18.78
C LYS A 68 -13.11 -16.82 -19.98
N GLY A 69 -11.95 -16.22 -20.27
CA GLY A 69 -11.80 -15.29 -21.39
C GLY A 69 -12.38 -13.90 -21.15
N MET A 70 -13.12 -13.65 -20.07
CA MET A 70 -13.76 -12.35 -19.85
C MET A 70 -12.76 -11.32 -19.31
N VAL A 71 -12.73 -10.16 -19.94
CA VAL A 71 -11.92 -8.98 -19.59
C VAL A 71 -12.74 -7.70 -19.69
N LEU A 72 -12.32 -6.64 -19.00
CA LEU A 72 -12.88 -5.31 -19.19
C LEU A 72 -12.10 -4.53 -20.25
N LYS A 73 -12.82 -3.91 -21.19
CA LYS A 73 -12.25 -2.98 -22.18
C LYS A 73 -12.84 -1.59 -22.07
N TYR A 74 -12.05 -0.59 -22.41
CA TYR A 74 -12.49 0.80 -22.54
C TYR A 74 -11.93 1.39 -23.83
N GLY A 75 -12.79 1.95 -24.68
CA GLY A 75 -12.36 2.48 -25.98
C GLY A 75 -11.72 1.42 -26.90
N GLY A 76 -12.09 0.14 -26.74
CA GLY A 76 -11.52 -0.98 -27.50
C GLY A 76 -10.22 -1.56 -26.93
N GLU A 77 -9.59 -0.91 -25.96
CA GLU A 77 -8.36 -1.39 -25.30
C GLU A 77 -8.64 -2.08 -23.97
N ILE A 78 -7.75 -2.97 -23.52
CA ILE A 78 -7.83 -3.60 -22.19
C ILE A 78 -7.79 -2.52 -21.10
N ALA A 79 -8.83 -2.45 -20.27
CA ALA A 79 -8.98 -1.45 -19.23
C ALA A 79 -7.95 -1.62 -18.10
N PHE A 80 -7.57 -0.54 -17.43
CA PHE A 80 -6.78 -0.59 -16.20
C PHE A 80 -7.72 -0.82 -15.03
N THR A 81 -7.63 -1.99 -14.39
CA THR A 81 -8.58 -2.41 -13.35
C THR A 81 -7.88 -2.56 -12.00
N PRO A 82 -7.39 -1.46 -11.39
CA PRO A 82 -6.80 -1.52 -10.06
C PRO A 82 -7.87 -1.91 -9.03
N PHE A 83 -7.44 -2.52 -7.94
CA PHE A 83 -8.32 -2.95 -6.86
C PHE A 83 -7.60 -2.86 -5.53
N HIS A 84 -8.37 -2.71 -4.46
CA HIS A 84 -7.86 -2.55 -3.10
C HIS A 84 -8.80 -3.23 -2.09
N SER A 85 -8.34 -3.39 -0.85
CA SER A 85 -9.12 -4.11 0.16
C SER A 85 -10.42 -3.40 0.52
N HIS A 86 -10.34 -2.16 0.98
CA HIS A 86 -11.50 -1.44 1.49
C HIS A 86 -11.43 0.05 1.21
N SER A 87 -12.47 0.63 0.63
CA SER A 87 -12.48 2.05 0.22
C SER A 87 -12.54 3.01 1.42
N GLY A 88 -13.27 2.62 2.46
CA GLY A 88 -13.63 3.47 3.60
C GLY A 88 -14.95 4.23 3.44
N GLY A 89 -15.74 3.91 2.41
CA GLY A 89 -17.07 4.45 2.13
C GLY A 89 -17.21 5.06 0.73
N ALA A 90 -16.09 5.35 0.05
CA ALA A 90 -16.08 5.78 -1.35
C ALA A 90 -14.73 5.50 -1.98
N THR A 91 -14.70 5.16 -3.26
CA THR A 91 -13.46 4.99 -4.02
C THR A 91 -12.88 6.34 -4.45
N ALA A 92 -11.61 6.38 -4.82
CA ALA A 92 -10.89 7.57 -5.22
C ALA A 92 -10.85 7.72 -6.74
N ASP A 93 -10.88 8.97 -7.22
CA ASP A 93 -10.55 9.30 -8.61
C ASP A 93 -9.06 9.04 -8.85
N VAL A 94 -8.72 8.36 -9.96
CA VAL A 94 -7.33 8.05 -10.31
C VAL A 94 -6.45 9.30 -10.42
N THR A 95 -7.01 10.44 -10.84
CA THR A 95 -6.29 11.70 -11.05
C THR A 95 -5.72 12.25 -9.75
N THR A 96 -6.41 12.06 -8.63
CA THR A 96 -6.00 12.57 -7.31
C THR A 96 -4.94 11.68 -6.66
N VAL A 97 -4.98 10.37 -6.96
CA VAL A 97 -4.05 9.39 -6.39
C VAL A 97 -2.77 9.27 -7.22
N TRP A 98 -2.90 8.99 -8.53
CA TRP A 98 -1.79 8.71 -9.44
C TRP A 98 -1.65 9.72 -10.57
N GLY A 99 -2.69 10.51 -10.85
CA GLY A 99 -2.73 11.36 -12.04
C GLY A 99 -3.26 10.60 -13.26
N GLY A 100 -2.97 11.13 -14.44
CA GLY A 100 -3.47 10.58 -15.72
C GLY A 100 -4.94 10.91 -15.98
N ASN A 101 -5.45 10.44 -17.13
CA ASN A 101 -6.84 10.61 -17.53
C ASN A 101 -7.44 9.25 -17.89
N MET A 102 -8.20 8.66 -16.96
CA MET A 102 -8.97 7.44 -17.21
C MET A 102 -10.42 7.69 -16.78
N PRO A 103 -11.32 8.05 -17.72
CA PRO A 103 -12.67 8.49 -17.40
C PRO A 103 -13.52 7.45 -16.65
N TYR A 104 -13.16 6.17 -16.74
CA TYR A 104 -13.83 5.06 -16.05
C TYR A 104 -13.25 4.77 -14.65
N LEU A 105 -12.22 5.49 -14.20
CA LEU A 105 -11.66 5.39 -12.84
C LEU A 105 -11.94 6.65 -12.04
N LYS A 106 -13.23 6.92 -11.85
CA LYS A 106 -13.74 7.98 -10.98
C LYS A 106 -14.04 7.42 -9.59
N GLY A 107 -14.01 8.32 -8.60
CA GLY A 107 -14.49 7.97 -7.28
C GLY A 107 -15.98 7.69 -7.33
N VAL A 108 -16.40 6.55 -6.76
CA VAL A 108 -17.80 6.16 -6.62
C VAL A 108 -18.14 6.07 -5.14
N ASN A 109 -19.32 6.57 -4.79
CA ASN A 109 -19.83 6.49 -3.42
C ASN A 109 -20.33 5.08 -3.12
N GLU A 110 -19.93 4.49 -2.00
CA GLU A 110 -20.39 3.19 -1.54
C GLU A 110 -21.44 3.38 -0.44
N ASP A 111 -22.67 3.76 -0.85
CA ASP A 111 -23.82 3.99 0.03
C ASP A 111 -24.43 2.70 0.58
N PHE A 112 -23.58 1.79 1.04
CA PHE A 112 -23.94 0.52 1.64
C PHE A 112 -22.92 0.13 2.71
N GLN A 113 -23.37 -0.66 3.69
CA GLN A 113 -22.49 -1.12 4.75
C GLN A 113 -21.58 -2.24 4.26
N THR A 114 -20.35 -2.21 4.75
CA THR A 114 -19.31 -3.21 4.49
C THR A 114 -18.85 -3.78 5.82
N GLU A 115 -18.90 -5.09 5.99
CA GLU A 115 -18.51 -5.78 7.24
C GLU A 115 -16.99 -5.98 7.33
N SER A 116 -16.20 -4.95 7.01
CA SER A 116 -14.74 -5.09 6.98
C SER A 116 -14.12 -4.88 8.36
N PRO A 117 -13.19 -5.76 8.80
CA PRO A 117 -12.38 -5.54 10.00
C PRO A 117 -11.40 -4.36 9.83
N HIS A 118 -11.30 -3.79 8.63
CA HIS A 118 -10.45 -2.64 8.28
C HIS A 118 -11.26 -1.36 8.04
N SER A 119 -12.51 -1.31 8.53
CA SER A 119 -13.39 -0.16 8.36
C SER A 119 -12.80 1.13 8.96
N THR A 120 -12.08 1.05 10.07
CA THR A 120 -11.36 2.16 10.71
C THR A 120 -9.93 1.80 11.11
N TRP A 121 -9.07 2.80 11.23
CA TRP A 121 -7.71 2.66 11.75
C TRP A 121 -7.23 3.96 12.39
N GLU A 122 -6.30 3.85 13.32
CA GLU A 122 -5.60 4.98 13.92
C GLU A 122 -4.09 4.79 13.81
N ALA A 123 -3.37 5.88 13.59
CA ALA A 123 -1.91 5.91 13.62
C ALA A 123 -1.45 7.18 14.32
N SER A 124 -0.45 7.07 15.18
CA SER A 124 0.13 8.22 15.87
C SER A 124 1.61 8.34 15.51
N LEU A 125 1.96 9.43 14.85
CA LEU A 125 3.32 9.73 14.42
C LEU A 125 3.91 10.87 15.25
N SER A 126 5.16 10.73 15.66
CA SER A 126 5.92 11.87 16.19
C SER A 126 6.21 12.89 15.08
N ALA A 127 6.45 14.15 15.44
CA ALA A 127 6.86 15.17 14.49
C ALA A 127 8.07 14.72 13.63
N ALA A 128 9.06 14.05 14.22
CA ALA A 128 10.22 13.51 13.50
C ALA A 128 9.83 12.48 12.44
N GLN A 129 8.94 11.54 12.76
CA GLN A 129 8.46 10.55 11.78
C GLN A 129 7.67 11.21 10.63
N VAL A 130 6.91 12.26 10.92
CA VAL A 130 6.22 13.02 9.89
C VAL A 130 7.22 13.78 9.02
N GLU A 131 8.22 14.43 9.61
CA GLU A 131 9.31 15.08 8.87
C GLU A 131 10.07 14.11 7.97
N ASP A 132 10.39 12.91 8.45
CA ASP A 132 11.08 11.89 7.66
C ASP A 132 10.22 11.42 6.47
N ALA A 133 8.92 11.23 6.69
CA ALA A 133 7.98 10.92 5.61
C ALA A 133 7.88 12.08 4.61
N LEU A 134 7.87 13.34 5.06
CA LEU A 134 7.89 14.50 4.18
C LEU A 134 9.17 14.55 3.35
N ARG A 135 10.34 14.37 3.96
CA ARG A 135 11.65 14.37 3.26
C ARG A 135 11.71 13.27 2.22
N SER A 136 11.26 12.07 2.56
CA SER A 136 11.20 10.91 1.66
C SER A 136 10.22 11.14 0.50
N ALA A 137 9.18 11.94 0.71
CA ALA A 137 8.28 12.40 -0.35
C ALA A 137 8.81 13.63 -1.15
N GLY A 138 10.06 14.03 -0.94
CA GLY A 138 10.68 15.18 -1.62
C GLY A 138 10.32 16.56 -1.02
N VAL A 139 9.74 16.58 0.18
CA VAL A 139 9.31 17.79 0.88
C VAL A 139 10.19 18.07 2.10
N ASN A 140 10.94 19.18 2.04
CA ASN A 140 11.67 19.70 3.19
C ASN A 140 11.06 21.05 3.61
N VAL A 141 10.62 21.13 4.87
CA VAL A 141 10.06 22.35 5.50
C VAL A 141 10.83 22.76 6.75
N GLY A 142 12.02 22.20 6.98
CA GLY A 142 12.74 22.36 8.24
C GLY A 142 12.06 21.62 9.38
N ARG A 143 12.04 22.19 10.59
CA ARG A 143 11.29 21.64 11.72
C ARG A 143 9.80 21.83 11.47
N LEU A 144 9.04 20.74 11.52
CA LEU A 144 7.60 20.73 11.29
C LEU A 144 6.88 21.45 12.45
N GLN A 145 6.03 22.40 12.09
CA GLN A 145 5.17 23.13 13.01
C GLN A 145 3.72 22.66 12.86
N GLU A 146 3.27 22.41 11.63
CA GLU A 146 1.91 22.02 11.32
C GLU A 146 1.86 21.08 10.11
N LEU A 147 0.97 20.11 10.17
CA LEU A 147 0.54 19.32 9.01
C LEU A 147 -0.99 19.30 9.01
N ARG A 148 -1.59 19.75 7.90
CA ARG A 148 -3.05 19.77 7.74
C ARG A 148 -3.46 19.28 6.36
N VAL A 149 -4.72 18.84 6.26
CA VAL A 149 -5.36 18.59 4.96
C VAL A 149 -5.58 19.94 4.28
N GLU A 150 -5.16 20.07 3.02
CA GLU A 150 -5.33 21.30 2.24
C GLU A 150 -6.49 21.17 1.25
N GLN A 151 -6.61 20.03 0.58
CA GLN A 151 -7.71 19.74 -0.33
C GLN A 151 -8.23 18.32 -0.09
N SER A 152 -9.51 18.14 -0.36
CA SER A 152 -10.21 16.85 -0.33
C SER A 152 -11.04 16.68 -1.60
N ASP A 153 -11.33 15.43 -1.95
CA ASP A 153 -12.32 15.09 -2.98
C ASP A 153 -13.76 15.24 -2.45
N PRO A 154 -14.80 15.10 -3.31
CA PRO A 154 -16.20 15.22 -2.90
C PRO A 154 -16.65 14.24 -1.80
N PHE A 155 -15.89 13.17 -1.55
CA PHE A 155 -16.17 12.18 -0.51
C PHE A 155 -15.36 12.41 0.76
N GLY A 156 -14.65 13.54 0.84
CA GLY A 156 -13.87 13.93 2.01
C GLY A 156 -12.51 13.24 2.12
N ARG A 157 -12.03 12.55 1.07
CA ARG A 157 -10.68 11.96 1.04
C ARG A 157 -9.64 13.05 0.80
N PRO A 158 -8.67 13.24 1.70
CA PRO A 158 -7.56 14.16 1.45
C PRO A 158 -6.85 13.87 0.13
N THR A 159 -6.79 14.84 -0.77
CA THR A 159 -6.03 14.77 -2.02
C THR A 159 -4.65 15.39 -1.86
N THR A 160 -4.56 16.49 -1.10
CA THR A 160 -3.30 17.15 -0.77
C THR A 160 -3.20 17.50 0.71
N LEU A 161 -1.97 17.49 1.21
CA LEU A 161 -1.60 17.94 2.54
C LEU A 161 -0.73 19.20 2.42
N ARG A 162 -0.85 20.09 3.40
CA ARG A 162 0.03 21.25 3.58
C ARG A 162 0.91 21.02 4.79
N ALA A 163 2.22 20.97 4.56
CA ALA A 163 3.24 20.96 5.60
C ALA A 163 3.78 22.38 5.80
N ILE A 164 3.83 22.83 7.05
CA ILE A 164 4.36 24.14 7.45
C ILE A 164 5.45 23.90 8.48
N GLY A 165 6.62 24.46 8.23
CA GLY A 165 7.75 24.37 9.15
C GLY A 165 8.63 25.61 9.09
N THR A 166 9.75 25.54 9.80
CA THR A 166 10.66 26.68 9.98
C THR A 166 11.30 27.19 8.68
N SER A 167 11.39 26.34 7.65
CA SER A 167 11.97 26.70 6.35
C SER A 167 10.91 27.08 5.31
N GLY A 168 9.67 27.31 5.75
CA GLY A 168 8.53 27.65 4.91
C GLY A 168 7.53 26.51 4.84
N SER A 169 6.76 26.48 3.74
CA SER A 169 5.62 25.59 3.63
C SER A 169 5.52 24.98 2.25
N LYS A 170 5.11 23.72 2.17
CA LYS A 170 4.96 22.98 0.91
C LYS A 170 3.72 22.12 0.91
N THR A 171 3.16 21.96 -0.27
CA THR A 171 2.03 21.06 -0.53
C THR A 171 2.54 19.76 -1.14
N LEU A 172 1.96 18.63 -0.74
CA LEU A 172 2.20 17.32 -1.33
C LEU A 172 0.91 16.54 -1.48
N LYS A 173 0.90 15.57 -2.41
CA LYS A 173 -0.22 14.63 -2.53
C LYS A 173 -0.29 13.74 -1.28
N SER A 174 -1.51 13.50 -0.78
CA SER A 174 -1.75 12.62 0.36
C SER A 174 -1.27 11.19 0.08
N HIS A 175 -1.39 10.72 -1.17
CA HIS A 175 -0.88 9.41 -1.57
C HIS A 175 0.65 9.32 -1.45
N SER A 176 1.39 10.36 -1.86
CA SER A 176 2.85 10.41 -1.72
C SER A 176 3.28 10.38 -0.26
N PHE A 177 2.60 11.15 0.61
CA PHE A 177 2.83 11.09 2.06
C PHE A 177 2.57 9.69 2.62
N ARG A 178 1.44 9.06 2.26
CA ARG A 178 1.10 7.70 2.68
C ARG A 178 2.20 6.70 2.32
N MET A 179 2.70 6.74 1.08
CA MET A 179 3.74 5.82 0.64
C MET A 179 5.05 6.04 1.41
N ALA A 180 5.41 7.29 1.65
CA ALA A 180 6.61 7.65 2.41
C ALA A 180 6.51 7.30 3.91
N ALA A 181 5.34 7.48 4.52
CA ALA A 181 5.09 7.11 5.92
C ALA A 181 4.92 5.58 6.12
N GLY A 182 4.78 4.83 5.02
CA GLY A 182 4.49 3.40 5.02
C GLY A 182 3.01 3.09 4.93
N SER A 183 2.64 2.27 3.93
CA SER A 183 1.26 1.90 3.62
C SER A 183 0.56 1.03 4.68
N ASN A 184 1.30 0.46 5.63
CA ASN A 184 0.76 -0.27 6.78
C ASN A 184 0.51 0.64 8.00
N VAL A 185 1.18 1.80 8.04
CA VAL A 185 1.01 2.82 9.09
C VAL A 185 -0.12 3.76 8.70
N ILE A 186 -0.01 4.38 7.53
CA ILE A 186 -1.09 5.16 6.91
C ILE A 186 -1.83 4.23 5.94
N ARG A 187 -2.86 3.55 6.44
CA ARG A 187 -3.46 2.40 5.71
C ARG A 187 -4.21 2.80 4.45
N SER A 188 -4.79 4.00 4.43
CA SER A 188 -5.50 4.55 3.28
C SER A 188 -5.23 6.04 3.10
N THR A 189 -5.71 6.61 2.00
CA THR A 189 -5.72 8.07 1.78
C THR A 189 -6.97 8.76 2.34
N LEU A 190 -7.89 8.02 3.00
CA LEU A 190 -9.07 8.57 3.65
C LEU A 190 -8.82 8.66 5.15
N PHE A 191 -8.40 9.84 5.61
CA PHE A 191 -8.10 10.10 7.02
C PHE A 191 -8.31 11.57 7.40
N SER A 192 -8.38 11.83 8.69
CA SER A 192 -8.23 13.16 9.29
C SER A 192 -6.91 13.23 10.08
N ILE A 193 -6.42 14.45 10.28
CA ILE A 193 -5.22 14.73 11.07
C ILE A 193 -5.63 15.63 12.23
N SER A 194 -5.21 15.28 13.45
CA SER A 194 -5.22 16.18 14.59
C SER A 194 -3.83 16.25 15.22
N SER A 195 -3.41 17.45 15.62
CA SER A 195 -2.24 17.62 16.46
C SER A 195 -2.67 17.50 17.93
N ALA A 196 -2.04 16.59 18.67
CA ALA A 196 -2.17 16.61 20.12
C ALA A 196 -1.31 17.77 20.63
N ALA A 197 -1.93 18.94 20.87
CA ALA A 197 -1.30 19.97 21.68
C ALA A 197 -1.04 19.37 23.07
N SER A 198 0.17 19.57 23.60
CA SER A 198 0.55 19.13 24.94
C SER A 198 -0.34 19.79 26.00
N SER A 199 -1.45 19.16 26.37
CA SER A 199 -2.20 19.50 27.56
C SER A 199 -1.40 19.04 28.78
N SER A 200 -0.88 19.99 29.56
CA SER A 200 -0.23 19.73 30.84
C SER A 200 -1.25 19.19 31.85
N SER A 201 -1.07 17.96 32.31
CA SER A 201 -1.56 17.54 33.61
C SER A 201 -0.49 16.69 34.31
N ALA A 202 -0.30 16.98 35.60
CA ALA A 202 0.80 16.54 36.44
C ALA A 202 0.87 15.00 36.59
N PRO A 203 2.06 14.42 36.88
CA PRO A 203 2.26 12.98 36.92
C PRO A 203 1.69 12.33 38.19
N ILE A 204 0.97 11.22 38.02
CA ILE A 204 0.68 10.25 39.08
C ILE A 204 1.82 9.21 39.07
N PRO A 205 2.36 8.76 40.23
CA PRO A 205 3.53 7.87 40.27
C PRO A 205 3.26 6.45 39.75
N LEU A 206 4.31 5.86 39.18
CA LEU A 206 4.43 4.54 38.55
C LEU A 206 3.93 3.35 39.41
N ALA A 207 3.25 2.41 38.76
CA ALA A 207 3.36 0.98 39.06
C ALA A 207 4.18 0.32 37.94
N SER A 208 5.28 -0.32 38.33
CA SER A 208 6.28 -0.96 37.47
C SER A 208 5.77 -2.29 36.92
N LEU A 209 5.73 -2.45 35.59
CA LEU A 209 5.77 -3.75 34.93
C LEU A 209 6.68 -3.65 33.69
N SER A 210 7.76 -4.42 33.76
CA SER A 210 8.83 -4.56 32.79
C SER A 210 8.34 -4.98 31.40
N GLN A 211 8.73 -4.24 30.36
CA GLN A 211 8.77 -4.71 28.97
C GLN A 211 9.94 -4.08 28.20
N PRO A 212 10.49 -4.78 27.18
CA PRO A 212 11.84 -4.57 26.67
C PRO A 212 12.00 -3.35 25.75
N LYS A 213 13.23 -2.82 25.72
CA LYS A 213 13.66 -1.57 25.09
C LYS A 213 13.90 -1.72 23.57
N PRO A 214 13.52 -0.74 22.72
CA PRO A 214 13.89 -0.67 21.30
C PRO A 214 15.36 -0.22 21.11
N VAL A 215 16.03 -0.73 20.06
CA VAL A 215 17.40 -0.35 19.63
C VAL A 215 17.34 0.69 18.49
N PRO A 216 18.08 1.83 18.54
CA PRO A 216 18.19 2.81 17.44
C PRO A 216 19.61 2.81 16.78
N PRO A 217 19.89 3.69 15.79
CA PRO A 217 20.22 3.36 14.41
C PRO A 217 21.72 3.12 14.12
N SER A 218 22.04 2.23 13.17
CA SER A 218 23.37 2.22 12.54
C SER A 218 23.42 3.26 11.41
N THR A 219 24.26 4.29 11.56
CA THR A 219 24.61 5.26 10.52
C THR A 219 25.20 4.56 9.28
N PRO A 220 24.89 5.01 8.04
CA PRO A 220 25.18 4.26 6.82
C PRO A 220 26.65 4.41 6.39
N PRO A 221 27.31 3.36 5.87
CA PRO A 221 28.33 3.54 4.86
C PRO A 221 27.65 3.85 3.53
N GLY A 222 28.13 4.91 2.88
CA GLY A 222 27.51 5.47 1.68
C GLY A 222 27.50 4.58 0.44
N THR A 223 26.78 5.13 -0.55
CA THR A 223 26.96 4.96 -1.99
C THR A 223 26.75 3.56 -2.57
N GLY A 224 25.51 3.29 -3.00
CA GLY A 224 25.15 2.22 -3.95
C GLY A 224 25.21 0.79 -3.39
N VAL A 225 24.11 0.05 -3.48
CA VAL A 225 24.14 -1.38 -3.19
C VAL A 225 25.00 -2.08 -4.26
N PRO A 226 26.03 -2.87 -3.88
CA PRO A 226 26.90 -3.54 -4.84
C PRO A 226 26.11 -4.45 -5.77
N THR A 227 26.37 -4.36 -7.07
CA THR A 227 25.81 -5.21 -8.11
C THR A 227 26.69 -6.43 -8.36
N SER A 228 26.08 -7.60 -8.48
CA SER A 228 26.73 -8.87 -8.76
C SER A 228 26.07 -9.54 -9.97
N LEU A 229 26.86 -9.79 -11.02
CA LEU A 229 26.42 -10.53 -12.21
C LEU A 229 26.38 -12.05 -11.98
N THR A 230 26.89 -12.53 -10.85
CA THR A 230 26.80 -13.94 -10.46
C THR A 230 25.37 -14.25 -9.97
N PRO A 231 24.70 -15.27 -10.53
CA PRO A 231 23.36 -15.68 -10.09
C PRO A 231 23.37 -16.06 -8.60
N MET A 232 22.28 -15.78 -7.89
CA MET A 232 22.10 -16.28 -6.53
C MET A 232 21.91 -17.80 -6.53
N SER A 233 22.48 -18.48 -5.54
CA SER A 233 22.18 -19.88 -5.30
C SER A 233 20.78 -20.05 -4.70
N ALA A 234 20.16 -21.21 -4.87
CA ALA A 234 18.83 -21.49 -4.34
C ALA A 234 18.72 -21.33 -2.81
N ALA A 235 19.82 -21.47 -2.08
CA ALA A 235 19.88 -21.22 -0.64
C ALA A 235 19.87 -19.71 -0.32
N GLU A 236 20.63 -18.91 -1.07
CA GLU A 236 20.65 -17.44 -0.94
C GLU A 236 19.28 -16.83 -1.28
N GLU A 237 18.57 -17.37 -2.28
CA GLU A 237 17.24 -16.90 -2.66
C GLU A 237 16.20 -17.16 -1.56
N ARG A 238 16.18 -18.36 -0.99
CA ARG A 238 15.31 -18.69 0.15
C ARG A 238 15.57 -17.76 1.34
N GLN A 239 16.84 -17.51 1.63
CA GLN A 239 17.23 -16.65 2.74
C GLN A 239 16.83 -15.18 2.52
N LEU A 240 16.89 -14.69 1.28
CA LEU A 240 16.38 -13.35 0.92
C LEU A 240 14.85 -13.29 1.05
N THR A 241 14.14 -14.37 0.69
CA THR A 241 12.70 -14.50 0.89
C THR A 241 12.33 -14.46 2.38
N ASP A 242 13.02 -15.24 3.23
CA ASP A 242 12.76 -15.27 4.68
C ASP A 242 12.94 -13.88 5.32
N LEU A 243 13.99 -13.16 4.92
CA LEU A 243 14.26 -11.80 5.39
C LEU A 243 13.22 -10.79 4.88
N THR A 244 12.69 -11.00 3.69
CA THR A 244 11.57 -10.20 3.14
C THR A 244 10.29 -10.45 3.93
N GLU A 245 10.01 -11.69 4.29
CA GLU A 245 8.86 -12.06 5.13
C GLU A 245 8.98 -11.52 6.56
N GLN A 246 10.20 -11.40 7.07
CA GLN A 246 10.50 -10.77 8.36
C GLN A 246 10.48 -9.24 8.32
N GLY A 247 10.21 -8.63 7.16
CA GLY A 247 10.09 -7.18 7.01
C GLY A 247 11.42 -6.43 7.08
N VAL A 248 12.54 -7.11 6.77
CA VAL A 248 13.90 -6.55 6.85
C VAL A 248 14.16 -5.51 5.76
N PHE A 249 13.40 -5.54 4.66
CA PHE A 249 13.53 -4.63 3.53
C PHE A 249 12.34 -3.68 3.43
N ASN A 250 12.63 -2.41 3.13
CA ASN A 250 11.58 -1.41 2.91
C ASN A 250 11.06 -1.44 1.45
N ALA A 251 9.97 -0.71 1.19
CA ALA A 251 9.31 -0.73 -0.12
C ALA A 251 10.21 -0.22 -1.27
N GLU A 252 11.12 0.71 -1.03
CA GLU A 252 12.04 1.22 -2.04
C GLU A 252 13.12 0.19 -2.37
N GLU A 253 13.60 -0.54 -1.37
CA GLU A 253 14.58 -1.62 -1.53
C GLU A 253 13.99 -2.84 -2.19
N LEU A 254 12.74 -3.18 -1.86
CA LEU A 254 11.98 -4.22 -2.57
C LEU A 254 11.79 -3.80 -4.03
N MET A 255 11.39 -2.56 -4.28
CA MET A 255 11.27 -2.04 -5.65
C MET A 255 12.61 -2.01 -6.39
N ASP A 256 13.72 -1.65 -5.74
CA ASP A 256 15.04 -1.65 -6.37
C ASP A 256 15.52 -3.07 -6.65
N MET A 257 15.31 -4.03 -5.74
CA MET A 257 15.60 -5.46 -5.94
C MET A 257 14.74 -6.10 -7.04
N LEU A 258 13.52 -5.59 -7.23
CA LEU A 258 12.62 -6.01 -8.29
C LEU A 258 13.05 -5.44 -9.65
N LEU A 259 13.47 -4.17 -9.69
CA LEU A 259 13.87 -3.46 -10.91
C LEU A 259 15.31 -3.77 -11.35
N ASN A 260 16.18 -4.16 -10.42
CA ASN A 260 17.62 -4.40 -10.62
C ASN A 260 18.03 -5.73 -9.96
N PRO A 261 17.74 -6.90 -10.59
CA PRO A 261 17.99 -8.23 -10.00
C PRO A 261 19.44 -8.48 -9.58
N GLU A 262 20.39 -7.87 -10.28
CA GLU A 262 21.82 -7.94 -10.00
C GLU A 262 22.21 -7.25 -8.66
N LYS A 263 21.31 -6.46 -8.07
CA LYS A 263 21.49 -5.89 -6.71
C LYS A 263 21.01 -6.81 -5.59
N ARG A 264 20.21 -7.85 -5.87
CA ARG A 264 19.59 -8.73 -4.85
C ARG A 264 20.63 -9.38 -3.93
N LYS A 265 21.75 -9.82 -4.49
CA LYS A 265 22.86 -10.40 -3.72
C LYS A 265 23.52 -9.36 -2.81
N GLY A 266 23.63 -8.11 -3.26
CA GLY A 266 24.09 -6.99 -2.43
C GLY A 266 23.16 -6.69 -1.27
N TYR A 267 21.84 -6.71 -1.52
CA TYR A 267 20.82 -6.55 -0.48
C TYR A 267 20.79 -7.71 0.53
N LEU A 268 20.96 -8.96 0.07
CA LEU A 268 21.12 -10.12 0.94
C LEU A 268 22.35 -9.97 1.83
N ILE A 269 23.53 -9.71 1.26
CA ILE A 269 24.78 -9.54 2.02
C ILE A 269 24.66 -8.41 3.03
N ARG A 270 24.00 -7.31 2.66
CA ARG A 270 23.72 -6.20 3.59
C ARG A 270 22.87 -6.69 4.76
N ALA A 271 21.74 -7.35 4.49
CA ALA A 271 20.84 -7.87 5.51
C ALA A 271 21.50 -8.91 6.43
N LEU A 272 22.37 -9.77 5.90
CA LEU A 272 23.13 -10.76 6.68
C LEU A 272 24.26 -10.14 7.51
N ARG A 273 24.75 -8.94 7.16
CA ARG A 273 25.71 -8.19 7.99
C ARG A 273 25.03 -7.47 9.15
N THR A 274 23.78 -7.04 9.00
CA THR A 274 22.99 -6.41 10.07
C THR A 274 22.47 -7.42 11.08
N VAL A 275 22.39 -8.71 10.73
CA VAL A 275 21.96 -9.78 11.63
C VAL A 275 23.19 -10.59 12.10
N ARG A 276 23.75 -10.26 13.28
CA ARG A 276 24.70 -11.14 14.00
C ARG A 276 24.23 -11.41 15.45
N PRO A 277 24.52 -12.60 16.00
CA PRO A 277 24.07 -13.02 17.32
C PRO A 277 24.86 -12.35 18.47
N GLY A 278 24.11 -12.00 19.53
CA GLY A 278 24.40 -11.27 20.77
C GLY A 278 25.84 -11.02 21.25
N ILE A 279 26.08 -9.79 21.74
CA ILE A 279 27.01 -9.32 22.82
C ILE A 279 26.80 -7.78 23.03
N PRO A 280 27.06 -7.19 24.21
CA PRO A 280 26.26 -6.11 24.81
C PRO A 280 26.59 -4.70 24.29
N VAL A 281 25.54 -3.88 24.20
CA VAL A 281 25.55 -2.52 23.61
C VAL A 281 25.90 -1.45 24.65
N GLN A 282 26.92 -0.65 24.37
CA GLN A 282 27.24 0.61 25.08
C GLN A 282 26.33 1.77 24.61
N PRO A 283 26.07 2.79 25.46
CA PRO A 283 25.08 3.83 25.17
C PRO A 283 25.50 4.76 24.02
N GLN A 284 24.62 4.96 23.03
CA GLN A 284 24.76 6.00 22.01
C GLN A 284 23.90 7.25 22.31
N PRO A 285 24.31 8.46 21.86
CA PRO A 285 23.73 9.73 22.28
C PRO A 285 22.35 10.01 21.65
N GLN A 286 21.45 10.62 22.42
CA GLN A 286 20.12 11.06 21.96
C GLN A 286 20.23 12.24 20.97
N PRO A 287 19.34 12.33 19.95
CA PRO A 287 19.16 13.57 19.21
C PRO A 287 18.56 14.63 20.14
N VAL A 288 19.31 15.71 20.35
CA VAL A 288 18.90 16.88 21.10
C VAL A 288 17.84 17.65 20.30
N GLY A 289 16.65 17.83 20.89
CA GLY A 289 15.65 18.81 20.43
C GLY A 289 14.29 18.22 20.06
N THR A 290 13.51 17.84 21.06
CA THR A 290 12.08 17.53 20.97
C THR A 290 11.29 18.66 20.31
N ALA A 291 10.68 18.38 19.15
CA ALA A 291 9.39 18.98 18.83
C ALA A 291 8.35 18.19 19.65
N SER A 292 7.83 18.78 20.73
CA SER A 292 6.78 18.20 21.55
C SER A 292 5.45 18.28 20.79
N GLY A 293 5.22 17.31 19.90
CA GLY A 293 3.97 17.19 19.14
C GLY A 293 3.83 15.81 18.53
N ARG A 294 2.67 15.18 18.75
CA ARG A 294 2.25 13.97 18.03
C ARG A 294 1.12 14.34 17.08
N PHE A 295 1.16 13.74 15.89
CA PHE A 295 0.10 13.82 14.90
C PHE A 295 -0.71 12.53 14.97
N LEU A 296 -1.99 12.66 15.28
CA LEU A 296 -2.95 11.57 15.28
C LEU A 296 -3.65 11.55 13.93
N PHE A 297 -3.54 10.43 13.25
CA PHE A 297 -4.23 10.11 12.02
C PHE A 297 -5.36 9.15 12.34
N ARG A 298 -6.58 9.49 11.96
CA ARG A 298 -7.75 8.61 12.05
C ARG A 298 -8.30 8.41 10.66
N GLY A 299 -8.35 7.17 10.19
CA GLY A 299 -8.79 6.89 8.84
C GLY A 299 -9.73 5.72 8.72
N LYS A 300 -10.18 5.52 7.49
CA LYS A 300 -11.09 4.45 7.09
C LYS A 300 -10.54 3.70 5.88
N GLY A 301 -10.80 2.40 5.84
CA GLY A 301 -10.39 1.54 4.74
C GLY A 301 -8.89 1.23 4.67
N TRP A 302 -8.52 0.49 3.64
CA TRP A 302 -7.17 -0.03 3.43
C TRP A 302 -6.86 -0.11 1.94
N GLY A 303 -5.78 0.56 1.54
CA GLY A 303 -5.28 0.57 0.18
C GLY A 303 -5.34 1.95 -0.48
N HIS A 304 -5.09 1.97 -1.78
CA HIS A 304 -5.01 3.23 -2.56
C HIS A 304 -6.38 3.85 -2.86
N GLY A 305 -7.46 3.07 -2.78
CA GLY A 305 -8.84 3.55 -2.92
C GLY A 305 -9.36 3.63 -4.36
N VAL A 306 -8.54 3.41 -5.38
CA VAL A 306 -8.93 3.53 -6.81
C VAL A 306 -9.54 2.22 -7.32
N GLY A 307 -10.54 2.29 -8.18
CA GLY A 307 -11.15 1.12 -8.82
C GLY A 307 -11.96 0.27 -7.84
N LEU A 308 -11.86 -1.06 -7.93
CA LEU A 308 -12.72 -1.96 -7.18
C LEU A 308 -12.29 -2.10 -5.71
N SER A 309 -13.23 -1.90 -4.80
CA SER A 309 -13.13 -2.23 -3.37
C SER A 309 -13.52 -3.70 -3.16
N GLN A 310 -12.62 -4.54 -2.67
CA GLN A 310 -12.89 -5.98 -2.49
C GLN A 310 -14.05 -6.22 -1.51
N TRP A 311 -14.02 -5.55 -0.36
CA TRP A 311 -15.11 -5.63 0.61
C TRP A 311 -16.41 -4.99 0.11
N GLY A 312 -16.32 -3.96 -0.73
CA GLY A 312 -17.50 -3.36 -1.34
C GLY A 312 -18.14 -4.27 -2.39
N ALA A 313 -17.34 -4.93 -3.24
CA ALA A 313 -17.81 -5.93 -4.18
C ALA A 313 -18.45 -7.14 -3.47
N LYS A 314 -17.88 -7.58 -2.34
CA LYS A 314 -18.52 -8.59 -1.48
C LYS A 314 -19.89 -8.13 -1.00
N ALA A 315 -19.99 -6.93 -0.42
CA ALA A 315 -21.25 -6.41 0.11
C ALA A 315 -22.34 -6.29 -0.97
N LEU A 316 -21.98 -5.82 -2.18
CA LEU A 316 -22.92 -5.77 -3.31
C LEU A 316 -23.35 -7.18 -3.74
N ALA A 317 -22.43 -8.14 -3.80
CA ALA A 317 -22.74 -9.53 -4.13
C ALA A 317 -23.68 -10.18 -3.09
N ASP A 318 -23.48 -9.87 -1.81
CA ASP A 318 -24.35 -10.36 -0.73
C ASP A 318 -25.74 -9.72 -0.77
N GLN A 319 -25.87 -8.53 -1.36
CA GLN A 319 -27.15 -7.89 -1.71
C GLN A 319 -27.76 -8.43 -3.02
N GLY A 320 -27.19 -9.50 -3.59
CA GLY A 320 -27.71 -10.16 -4.79
C GLY A 320 -27.29 -9.52 -6.12
N TRP A 321 -26.31 -8.62 -6.13
CA TRP A 321 -25.77 -8.09 -7.37
C TRP A 321 -24.93 -9.15 -8.08
N ASP A 322 -25.15 -9.31 -9.38
CA ASP A 322 -24.25 -10.12 -10.21
C ASP A 322 -22.91 -9.41 -10.45
N PHE A 323 -21.90 -10.20 -10.85
CA PHE A 323 -20.56 -9.68 -11.07
C PHE A 323 -20.51 -8.60 -12.18
N LYS A 324 -21.40 -8.65 -13.17
CA LYS A 324 -21.40 -7.68 -14.28
C LYS A 324 -21.84 -6.31 -13.77
N LYS A 325 -22.86 -6.29 -12.93
CA LYS A 325 -23.36 -5.08 -12.27
C LYS A 325 -22.32 -4.51 -11.30
N ILE A 326 -21.64 -5.35 -10.53
CA ILE A 326 -20.53 -4.95 -9.66
C ILE A 326 -19.39 -4.30 -10.47
N LEU A 327 -18.97 -4.93 -11.57
CA LEU A 327 -17.90 -4.39 -12.42
C LEU A 327 -18.31 -3.06 -13.06
N SER A 328 -19.56 -2.95 -13.51
CA SER A 328 -20.09 -1.72 -14.13
C SER A 328 -20.19 -0.58 -13.12
N PHE A 329 -20.41 -0.88 -11.84
CA PHE A 329 -20.40 0.09 -10.75
C PHE A 329 -19.01 0.67 -10.50
N TYR A 330 -17.97 -0.18 -10.42
CA TYR A 330 -16.60 0.27 -10.14
C TYR A 330 -15.83 0.79 -11.36
N PHE A 331 -16.22 0.36 -12.57
CA PHE A 331 -15.55 0.73 -13.82
C PHE A 331 -16.59 1.20 -14.85
N PRO A 332 -17.30 2.31 -14.59
CA PRO A 332 -18.37 2.79 -15.45
C PRO A 332 -17.88 3.07 -16.87
N GLY A 333 -18.68 2.69 -17.87
CA GLY A 333 -18.36 2.87 -19.29
C GLY A 333 -17.37 1.84 -19.85
N THR A 334 -16.83 0.94 -19.03
CA THR A 334 -16.12 -0.25 -19.55
C THR A 334 -17.11 -1.28 -20.09
N LYS A 335 -16.63 -2.12 -21.02
CA LYS A 335 -17.39 -3.23 -21.59
C LYS A 335 -16.77 -4.55 -21.15
N LEU A 336 -17.61 -5.47 -20.68
CA LEU A 336 -17.21 -6.83 -20.42
C LEU A 336 -17.23 -7.61 -21.74
N GLU A 337 -16.07 -8.05 -22.19
CA GLU A 337 -15.89 -8.72 -23.47
C GLU A 337 -15.07 -10.00 -23.31
N GLY A 338 -15.25 -10.95 -24.23
CA GLY A 338 -14.29 -12.03 -24.42
C GLY A 338 -12.97 -11.50 -24.99
N MET A 339 -11.87 -12.16 -24.63
CA MET A 339 -10.58 -11.99 -25.30
C MET A 339 -10.64 -12.41 -26.76
#